data_AF-A0A943I0W1-F1
#
_entry.id   AF-A0A943I0W1-F1
#
_cell.length_a   1.000
_cell.length_b   1.000
_cell.length_c   1.000
_cell.angle_alpha   90.00
_cell.angle_beta   90.00
_cell.angle_gamma   90.00
#
_symmetry.space_group_name_H-M   'P 1'
#
loop_
_entity.id
_entity.type
_entity.pdbx_description
1 polymer ?
#
loop_
_entity_poly.entity_id
_entity_poly.type
_entity_poly.pdbx_seq_one_letter_code
_entity_poly.pdbx_strand_id
1 'polypeptide(L)'
;MEYPELSKLFHMDTSRDRYSKNETEAARRRKMDSTFIIEMLSDSEDLFIAMPREMVVLMEKILRAERKTSAMMRAIPPIGQAALIRGLVLDEVVSTNTIEGIHST
;
A
#
# COMPACT_ATOMS: atom_id res chain seq x y z
N MET A 1 13.23 2.74 3.24
CA MET A 1 12.69 1.38 3.09
C MET A 1 13.73 0.57 2.34
N GLU A 2 14.23 -0.53 2.90
CA GLU A 2 15.28 -1.37 2.28
C GLU A 2 14.76 -2.24 1.11
N TYR A 3 13.75 -1.76 0.39
CA TYR A 3 13.19 -2.46 -0.77
C TYR A 3 12.86 -1.45 -1.87
N PRO A 4 13.89 -0.99 -2.62
CA PRO A 4 13.68 0.00 -3.68
C PRO A 4 12.86 -0.60 -4.84
N GLU A 5 12.09 0.27 -5.48
CA GLU A 5 11.39 -0.03 -6.73
C GLU A 5 12.37 -0.47 -7.82
N LEU A 6 11.89 -1.32 -8.74
CA LEU A 6 12.68 -1.78 -9.89
C LEU A 6 13.13 -0.60 -10.78
N SER A 7 12.29 0.41 -10.96
CA SER A 7 12.61 1.67 -11.66
C SER A 7 13.82 2.36 -11.02
N LYS A 8 13.82 2.49 -9.69
CA LYS A 8 14.90 3.12 -8.93
C LYS A 8 16.18 2.31 -9.02
N LEU A 9 16.11 0.98 -8.91
CA LEU A 9 17.26 0.09 -9.07
C LEU A 9 17.87 0.22 -10.48
N PHE A 10 17.03 0.27 -11.50
CA PHE A 10 17.46 0.45 -12.89
C PHE A 10 18.23 1.76 -13.10
N HIS A 11 17.74 2.88 -12.54
CA HIS A 11 18.40 4.17 -12.66
C HIS A 11 19.64 4.33 -11.77
N MET A 12 19.72 3.58 -10.66
CA MET A 12 20.90 3.53 -9.80
C MET A 12 22.05 2.73 -10.41
N ASP A 13 21.76 1.76 -11.29
CA ASP A 13 22.78 0.96 -11.95
C ASP A 13 23.40 1.71 -13.15
N THR A 14 24.67 2.07 -13.03
CA THR A 14 25.46 2.76 -14.06
C THR A 14 26.10 1.81 -15.07
N SER A 15 25.98 0.49 -14.88
CA SER A 15 26.53 -0.51 -15.79
C SER A 15 25.69 -0.67 -17.07
N ARG A 16 26.33 -1.22 -18.11
CA ARG A 16 25.64 -1.52 -19.38
C ARG A 16 24.62 -2.66 -19.24
N ASP A 17 24.75 -3.47 -18.20
CA ASP A 17 23.90 -4.65 -17.93
C ASP A 17 22.66 -4.32 -17.08
N ARG A 18 22.40 -3.04 -16.80
CA ARG A 18 21.26 -2.62 -15.97
C ARG A 18 19.90 -3.19 -16.41
N TYR A 19 19.72 -3.41 -17.71
CA TYR A 19 18.49 -3.99 -18.26
C TYR A 19 18.33 -5.46 -17.84
N SER A 20 19.33 -6.29 -18.10
CA SER A 20 19.29 -7.72 -17.75
C SER A 20 19.27 -7.94 -16.24
N LYS A 21 19.98 -7.11 -15.47
CA LYS A 21 19.94 -7.13 -14.00
C LYS A 21 18.57 -6.77 -13.45
N ASN A 22 17.92 -5.76 -14.00
CA ASN A 22 16.57 -5.37 -13.57
C ASN A 22 15.54 -6.46 -13.89
N GLU A 23 15.65 -7.10 -15.06
CA GLU A 23 14.80 -8.24 -15.43
C GLU A 23 15.04 -9.45 -14.52
N THR A 24 16.30 -9.75 -14.21
CA THR A 24 16.67 -10.83 -13.28
C THR A 24 16.10 -10.58 -11.89
N GLU A 25 16.17 -9.34 -11.39
CA GLU A 25 15.60 -8.96 -10.10
C GLU A 25 14.07 -9.03 -10.11
N ALA A 26 13.42 -8.60 -11.19
CA ALA A 26 11.97 -8.73 -11.35
C ALA A 26 11.55 -10.22 -11.32
N ALA A 27 12.24 -11.07 -12.08
CA ALA A 27 11.99 -12.51 -12.10
C ALA A 27 12.25 -13.17 -10.74
N ARG A 28 13.31 -12.74 -10.03
CA ARG A 28 13.60 -13.20 -8.67
C ARG A 28 12.44 -12.85 -7.72
N ARG A 29 12.01 -11.58 -7.71
CA ARG A 29 10.88 -11.11 -6.87
C ARG A 29 9.60 -11.85 -7.19
N ARG A 30 9.30 -12.11 -8.46
CA ARG A 30 8.11 -12.88 -8.89
C ARG A 30 8.11 -14.32 -8.36
N LYS A 31 9.28 -14.94 -8.20
CA LYS A 31 9.46 -16.33 -7.75
C LYS A 31 9.72 -16.48 -6.24
N MET A 32 9.72 -15.40 -5.48
CA MET A 32 9.90 -15.50 -4.02
C MET A 32 8.69 -16.19 -3.37
N ASP A 33 8.93 -17.02 -2.36
CA ASP A 33 7.85 -17.70 -1.61
C ASP A 33 6.84 -16.74 -0.98
N SER A 34 7.25 -15.50 -0.74
CA SER A 34 6.41 -14.43 -0.22
C SER A 34 5.73 -13.59 -1.30
N THR A 35 5.67 -14.07 -2.54
CA THR A 35 5.03 -13.37 -3.66
C THR A 35 3.77 -14.10 -4.08
N PHE A 36 2.68 -13.34 -4.21
CA PHE A 36 1.39 -13.84 -4.66
C PHE A 36 1.12 -13.29 -6.05
N ILE A 37 0.97 -14.19 -7.02
CA ILE A 37 0.59 -13.81 -8.39
C ILE A 37 -0.92 -13.58 -8.38
N ILE A 38 -1.36 -12.41 -8.82
CA ILE A 38 -2.78 -12.10 -8.99
C ILE A 38 -3.04 -12.17 -10.48
N GLU A 39 -3.53 -13.31 -10.93
CA GLU A 39 -4.03 -13.44 -12.29
C GLU A 39 -5.28 -12.56 -12.42
N MET A 40 -5.09 -11.35 -12.95
CA MET A 40 -6.22 -10.55 -13.39
C MET A 40 -6.65 -11.03 -14.77
N LEU A 41 -7.95 -11.26 -14.94
CA LEU A 41 -8.59 -11.47 -16.25
C LEU A 41 -8.55 -10.15 -17.03
N SER A 42 -7.38 -9.78 -17.52
CA SER A 42 -7.20 -8.69 -18.46
C SER A 42 -6.24 -9.15 -19.53
N ASP A 43 -6.51 -8.78 -20.79
CA ASP A 43 -5.68 -9.13 -21.96
C ASP A 43 -4.27 -8.52 -21.93
N SER A 44 -3.90 -7.83 -20.85
CA SER A 44 -2.59 -7.21 -20.63
C SER A 44 -1.93 -7.77 -19.37
N GLU A 45 -0.71 -8.27 -19.56
CA GLU A 45 0.35 -8.67 -18.62
C GLU A 45 -0.05 -9.06 -17.17
N ASP A 46 0.38 -10.24 -16.74
CA ASP A 46 0.19 -10.74 -15.37
C ASP A 46 0.67 -9.73 -14.31
N LEU A 47 -0.25 -9.26 -13.47
CA LEU A 47 0.08 -8.51 -12.27
C LEU A 47 0.54 -9.47 -11.17
N PHE A 48 1.58 -9.12 -10.42
CA PHE A 48 1.94 -9.84 -9.20
C PHE A 48 2.12 -8.88 -8.04
N ILE A 49 1.74 -9.34 -6.84
CA ILE A 49 1.98 -8.62 -5.59
C ILE A 49 3.07 -9.36 -4.84
N ALA A 50 4.24 -8.73 -4.71
CA ALA A 50 5.27 -9.19 -3.79
C ALA A 50 4.91 -8.74 -2.36
N MET A 51 4.95 -9.65 -1.40
CA MET A 51 4.76 -9.35 0.03
C MET A 51 6.09 -9.52 0.76
N PRO A 52 7.06 -8.60 0.59
CA PRO A 52 8.34 -8.70 1.28
C PRO A 52 8.14 -8.68 2.80
N ARG A 53 9.08 -9.26 3.54
CA ARG A 53 9.01 -9.38 5.00
C ARG A 53 8.72 -8.05 5.68
N GLU A 54 9.31 -6.97 5.20
CA GLU A 54 9.14 -5.61 5.73
C GLU A 54 7.69 -5.15 5.61
N MET A 55 7.02 -5.47 4.50
CA MET A 55 5.61 -5.16 4.29
C MET A 55 4.73 -5.94 5.26
N VAL A 56 5.01 -7.23 5.46
CA VAL A 56 4.29 -8.07 6.44
C VAL A 56 4.45 -7.52 7.86
N VAL A 57 5.66 -7.11 8.26
CA VAL A 57 5.92 -6.51 9.58
C VAL A 57 5.16 -5.18 9.75
N LEU A 58 5.08 -4.35 8.71
CA LEU A 58 4.31 -3.11 8.75
C LEU A 58 2.81 -3.37 8.84
N MET A 59 2.29 -4.31 8.06
CA MET A 59 0.88 -4.72 8.12
C MET A 59 0.51 -5.24 9.52
N GLU A 60 1.39 -6.00 10.15
CA GLU A 60 1.18 -6.52 11.50
C GLU A 60 1.01 -5.40 12.53
N LYS A 61 1.86 -4.36 12.44
CA LYS A 61 1.74 -3.15 13.28
C LYS A 61 0.42 -2.42 13.04
N ILE A 62 0.03 -2.26 11.77
CA ILE A 62 -1.25 -1.62 11.40
C ILE A 62 -2.43 -2.42 11.95
N LEU A 63 -2.44 -3.74 11.79
CA LEU A 63 -3.51 -4.61 12.29
C LEU A 63 -3.63 -4.57 13.83
N ARG A 64 -2.51 -4.46 14.56
CA ARG A 64 -2.56 -4.26 16.02
C ARG A 64 -3.14 -2.91 16.39
N ALA A 65 -2.78 -1.85 15.67
CA ALA A 65 -3.30 -0.51 15.91
C ALA A 65 -4.80 -0.44 15.60
N GLU A 66 -5.23 -1.03 14.48
CA GLU A 66 -6.64 -1.13 14.07
C GLU A 66 -7.48 -1.77 15.17
N ARG A 67 -7.07 -2.92 15.72
CA ARG A 67 -7.83 -3.58 16.81
C ARG A 67 -7.98 -2.69 18.04
N LYS A 68 -6.94 -1.94 18.41
CA LYS A 68 -6.99 -1.00 19.54
C LYS A 68 -7.96 0.15 19.24
N THR A 69 -7.85 0.75 18.06
CA THR A 69 -8.73 1.83 17.61
C THR A 69 -10.19 1.37 17.57
N SER A 70 -10.45 0.21 16.99
CA SER A 70 -11.78 -0.41 16.92
C SER A 70 -12.36 -0.75 18.29
N ALA A 71 -11.53 -1.10 19.28
CA ALA A 71 -11.97 -1.28 20.66
C ALA A 71 -12.34 0.05 21.33
N MET A 72 -11.51 1.09 21.14
CA MET A 72 -11.80 2.44 21.67
C MET A 72 -13.07 3.02 21.05
N MET A 73 -13.26 2.86 19.74
CA MET A 73 -14.44 3.32 19.03
C MET A 73 -15.72 2.65 19.56
N ARG A 74 -15.67 1.34 19.81
CA ARG A 74 -16.79 0.59 20.41
C ARG A 74 -17.12 1.00 21.84
N ALA A 75 -16.15 1.55 22.59
CA ALA A 75 -16.38 2.04 23.95
C ALA A 75 -17.09 3.40 23.99
N ILE A 76 -17.20 4.11 22.86
CA ILE A 76 -17.89 5.40 22.77
C ILE A 76 -19.41 5.17 22.87
N PRO A 77 -20.16 6.01 23.60
CA PRO A 77 -21.62 5.95 23.60
C PRO A 77 -22.22 6.05 22.19
N PRO A 78 -23.34 5.39 21.87
CA PRO A 78 -23.89 5.34 20.50
C PRO A 78 -24.08 6.72 19.84
N ILE A 79 -24.49 7.73 20.59
CA ILE A 79 -24.66 9.09 20.06
C ILE A 79 -23.33 9.75 19.68
N GLY A 80 -22.26 9.44 20.41
CA GLY A 80 -20.91 9.89 20.14
C GLY A 80 -20.28 9.15 18.95
N GLN A 81 -20.62 7.87 18.74
CA GLN A 81 -20.18 7.11 17.57
C GLN A 81 -20.72 7.74 16.27
N ALA A 82 -22.00 8.11 16.25
CA ALA A 82 -22.59 8.76 15.08
C ALA A 82 -21.95 10.12 14.78
N ALA A 83 -21.61 10.90 15.81
CA ALA A 83 -20.88 12.16 15.65
C ALA A 83 -19.45 11.93 15.12
N LEU A 84 -18.73 10.95 15.68
CA LEU A 84 -17.38 10.58 15.24
C LEU A 84 -17.36 10.15 13.77
N ILE A 85 -18.24 9.24 13.35
CA ILE A 85 -18.30 8.75 11.96
C ILE A 85 -18.54 9.90 10.99
N ARG A 86 -19.49 10.80 11.32
CA ARG A 86 -19.75 11.98 10.48
C ARG A 86 -18.52 12.89 10.37
N GLY A 87 -17.81 13.11 11.48
CA GLY A 87 -16.55 13.86 11.46
C GLY A 87 -15.51 13.22 10.55
N LEU A 88 -15.27 11.92 10.70
CA LEU A 88 -14.30 11.18 9.88
C LEU A 88 -14.63 11.23 8.37
N VAL A 89 -15.92 11.14 8.01
CA VAL A 89 -16.34 11.25 6.61
C VAL A 89 -16.09 12.66 6.06
N LEU A 90 -16.35 13.70 6.84
CA LEU A 90 -16.06 15.08 6.43
C LEU A 90 -14.55 15.30 6.27
N ASP A 91 -13.75 14.81 7.21
CA ASP A 91 -12.28 14.89 7.16
C ASP A 91 -11.73 14.17 5.92
N GLU A 92 -12.29 13.00 5.57
CA GLU A 92 -11.91 12.25 4.37
C GLU A 92 -12.24 13.02 3.09
N VAL A 93 -13.42 13.64 3.01
CA VAL A 93 -13.81 14.47 1.86
C VAL A 93 -12.88 15.67 1.72
N VAL A 94 -12.57 16.36 2.81
CA VAL A 94 -11.65 17.52 2.78
C VAL A 94 -10.24 17.08 2.38
N SER A 95 -9.77 15.94 2.89
CA SER A 95 -8.45 15.39 2.56
C SER A 95 -8.37 14.98 1.08
N THR A 96 -9.39 14.29 0.57
CA THR A 96 -9.47 13.88 -0.83
C THR A 96 -9.54 15.08 -1.76
N ASN A 97 -10.38 16.07 -1.45
CA ASN A 97 -10.46 17.30 -2.22
C ASN A 97 -9.11 18.02 -2.30
N THR A 98 -8.34 18.01 -1.20
CA THR A 98 -6.99 18.58 -1.18
C THR A 98 -6.04 17.82 -2.10
N ILE A 99 -6.09 16.49 -2.11
CA ILE A 99 -5.27 15.64 -2.99
C ILE A 99 -5.62 15.89 -4.47
N GLU A 100 -6.90 16.03 -4.78
CA GLU A 100 -7.42 16.23 -6.14
C GLU A 100 -7.38 17.70 -6.60
N GLY A 101 -6.94 18.63 -5.73
CA GLY A 101 -6.90 20.07 -6.05
C GLY A 101 -8.28 20.72 -6.19
N ILE A 102 -9.32 20.15 -5.59
CA ILE A 102 -10.67 20.69 -5.56
C ILE A 102 -10.77 21.72 -4.43
N HIS A 103 -10.90 22.99 -4.80
CA HIS A 103 -11.16 24.08 -3.86
C HIS A 103 -12.65 24.41 -3.86
N SER A 104 -13.41 23.72 -3.01
CA SER A 104 -14.81 24.09 -2.75
C SER A 104 -14.85 25.39 -1.93
N THR A 105 -15.64 26.37 -2.39
CA THR A 105 -15.94 27.63 -1.67
C THR A 105 -16.89 27.42 -0.50
#